data_AF-A0A1W1W4Z5-F1
#
_entry.id   AF-A0A1W1W4Z5-F1
#
_cell.length_a   1.000
_cell.length_b   1.000
_cell.length_c   1.000
_cell.angle_alpha   90.00
_cell.angle_beta   90.00
_cell.angle_gamma   90.00
#
_symmetry.space_group_name_H-M   'P 1'
#
loop_
_entity.id
_entity.type
_entity.pdbx_description
1 polymer ?
#
loop_
_entity_poly.entity_id
_entity_poly.type
_entity_poly.pdbx_seq_one_letter_code
_entity_poly.pdbx_strand_id
1 'polypeptide(L)'
;MPRYPSFPSTANQLKRLELSYLLRSGLLRPGVRSTTLSWGNRGHPTGSISLQIHLLPGHETYLRLHYTANSKTKHDYRIELEAAASNLPGASAHRYYMICPVFGRRATVLFMRYDGLFVHRLAYGPQRLYYDSQLEPKRFRGLTKLFSVDRQCDKAYRPGRKLFYQGKPTRWHAALLKQEQQVAAAAPGLLQRLQR
;
A
#
# COMPACT_ATOMS: atom_id res chain seq x y z
N MET A 1 25.76 -25.92 -4.40
CA MET A 1 24.62 -25.19 -3.80
C MET A 1 23.84 -24.49 -4.90
N PRO A 2 22.51 -24.56 -4.93
CA PRO A 2 21.72 -23.79 -5.89
C PRO A 2 21.96 -22.28 -5.68
N ARG A 3 22.17 -21.53 -6.76
CA ARG A 3 22.32 -20.06 -6.70
C ARG A 3 21.01 -19.46 -6.17
N TYR A 4 21.12 -18.56 -5.19
CA TYR A 4 19.98 -17.77 -4.77
C TYR A 4 19.52 -16.88 -5.94
N PRO A 5 18.20 -16.80 -6.18
CA PRO A 5 17.67 -15.96 -7.24
C PRO A 5 18.00 -14.48 -6.97
N SER A 6 18.58 -13.80 -7.97
CA SER A 6 19.00 -12.39 -7.89
C SER A 6 17.89 -11.42 -8.33
N PHE A 7 16.65 -11.65 -7.89
CA PHE A 7 15.56 -10.75 -8.24
C PHE A 7 15.61 -9.49 -7.37
N PRO A 8 15.30 -8.30 -7.93
CA PRO A 8 15.22 -7.08 -7.14
C PRO A 8 14.07 -7.16 -6.13
N SER A 9 14.27 -6.61 -4.93
CA SER A 9 13.19 -6.47 -3.96
C SER A 9 12.09 -5.54 -4.49
N THR A 10 10.83 -5.88 -4.21
CA THR A 10 9.70 -5.06 -4.64
C THR A 10 8.99 -4.39 -3.49
N ALA A 11 8.42 -3.22 -3.76
CA ALA A 11 7.71 -2.39 -2.78
C ALA A 11 6.54 -3.11 -2.10
N ASN A 12 5.95 -4.13 -2.74
CA ASN A 12 4.83 -4.89 -2.20
C ASN A 12 5.26 -6.00 -1.24
N GLN A 13 6.51 -6.46 -1.32
CA GLN A 13 7.05 -7.51 -0.46
C GLN A 13 7.57 -6.95 0.87
N LEU A 14 7.89 -5.66 0.91
CA LEU A 14 8.48 -5.02 2.08
C LEU A 14 7.42 -4.55 3.08
N LYS A 15 7.83 -4.45 4.35
CA LYS A 15 7.03 -3.82 5.41
C LYS A 15 6.92 -2.33 5.14
N ARG A 16 5.70 -1.79 5.22
CA ARG A 16 5.37 -0.40 4.86
C ARG A 16 4.74 0.34 6.03
N LEU A 17 5.18 1.57 6.23
CA LEU A 17 4.51 2.56 7.07
C LEU A 17 3.74 3.51 6.15
N GLU A 18 2.41 3.47 6.22
CA GLU A 18 1.53 4.22 5.31
C GLU A 18 0.76 5.30 6.07
N LEU A 19 0.82 6.55 5.61
CA LEU A 19 0.04 7.64 6.19
C LEU A 19 -1.47 7.41 6.04
N SER A 20 -1.89 6.78 4.93
CA SER A 20 -3.29 6.43 4.67
C SER A 20 -3.85 5.45 5.72
N TYR A 21 -3.00 4.57 6.26
CA TYR A 21 -3.37 3.69 7.36
C TYR A 21 -3.61 4.51 8.63
N LEU A 22 -2.67 5.39 8.99
CA LEU A 22 -2.75 6.27 10.17
C LEU A 22 -3.97 7.22 10.13
N LEU A 23 -4.31 7.73 8.93
CA LEU A 23 -5.50 8.54 8.69
C LEU A 23 -6.78 7.71 8.91
N ARG A 24 -6.88 6.54 8.27
CA ARG A 24 -8.07 5.68 8.35
C ARG A 24 -8.32 5.12 9.74
N SER A 25 -7.26 4.88 10.52
CA SER A 25 -7.36 4.46 11.92
C SER A 25 -7.67 5.61 12.89
N GLY A 26 -7.79 6.85 12.39
CA GLY A 26 -8.11 8.02 13.21
C GLY A 26 -7.00 8.44 14.18
N LEU A 27 -5.76 8.02 13.92
CA LEU A 27 -4.62 8.28 14.80
C LEU A 27 -3.99 9.67 14.59
N LEU A 28 -4.21 10.28 13.43
CA LEU A 28 -3.73 11.63 13.11
C LEU A 28 -4.71 12.70 13.63
N ARG A 29 -4.82 12.78 14.95
CA ARG A 29 -5.58 13.80 15.68
C ARG A 29 -4.67 14.44 16.73
N PRO A 30 -4.96 15.68 17.15
CA PRO A 30 -4.20 16.32 18.24
C PRO A 30 -4.10 15.41 19.48
N GLY A 31 -2.91 15.38 20.09
CA GLY A 31 -2.56 14.59 21.25
C GLY A 31 -1.44 13.57 21.02
N VAL A 32 -1.16 12.79 22.06
CA VAL A 32 -0.23 11.66 22.02
C VAL A 32 -1.01 10.36 21.95
N ARG A 33 -0.69 9.51 20.98
CA ARG A 33 -1.38 8.22 20.79
C ARG A 33 -0.39 7.11 20.52
N SER A 34 -0.62 5.96 21.13
CA SER A 34 0.19 4.77 20.91
C SER A 34 -0.61 3.71 20.17
N THR A 35 0.01 3.03 19.22
CA THR A 35 -0.59 1.90 18.52
C THR A 35 0.48 0.89 18.11
N THR A 36 0.04 -0.26 17.64
CA THR A 36 0.93 -1.29 17.06
C THR A 36 0.52 -1.50 15.62
N LEU A 37 1.46 -1.34 14.70
CA LEU A 37 1.27 -1.71 13.30
C LEU A 37 1.80 -3.13 13.11
N SER A 38 0.94 -4.03 12.66
CA SER A 38 1.30 -5.41 12.34
C SER A 38 1.17 -5.67 10.84
N TRP A 39 2.06 -6.50 10.30
CA TRP A 39 1.98 -7.02 8.94
C TRP A 39 1.79 -8.53 8.99
N GLY A 40 0.98 -9.06 8.08
CA GLY A 40 0.80 -10.49 7.91
C GLY A 40 0.75 -10.85 6.43
N ASN A 41 1.09 -12.09 6.12
CA ASN A 41 0.96 -12.67 4.80
C ASN A 41 0.14 -13.96 4.91
N ARG A 42 -0.97 -14.03 4.17
CA ARG A 42 -1.90 -15.19 4.18
C ARG A 42 -2.31 -15.64 5.59
N GLY A 43 -2.58 -14.69 6.48
CA GLY A 43 -2.98 -14.98 7.87
C GLY A 43 -1.82 -15.22 8.85
N HIS A 44 -0.58 -15.39 8.36
CA HIS A 44 0.59 -15.54 9.22
C HIS A 44 1.22 -14.18 9.53
N PRO A 45 1.46 -13.84 10.81
CA PRO A 45 2.13 -12.60 11.18
C PRO A 45 3.58 -12.61 10.70
N THR A 46 4.01 -11.52 10.06
CA THR A 46 5.38 -11.34 9.52
C THR A 46 6.20 -10.32 10.30
N GLY A 47 5.54 -9.56 11.17
CA GLY A 47 6.17 -8.65 12.11
C GLY A 47 5.20 -7.60 12.61
N SER A 48 5.66 -6.85 13.60
CA SER A 48 4.96 -5.70 14.14
C SER A 48 5.96 -4.64 14.59
N ILE A 49 5.48 -3.41 14.69
CA ILE A 49 6.20 -2.29 15.29
C ILE A 49 5.27 -1.53 16.24
N SER A 50 5.86 -0.99 17.30
CA SER A 50 5.17 -0.03 18.17
C SER A 50 5.34 1.38 17.60
N LEU A 51 4.24 2.12 17.58
CA LEU A 51 4.13 3.48 17.06
C LEU A 51 3.64 4.39 18.17
N GLN A 52 4.34 5.50 18.41
CA GLN A 52 3.84 6.61 19.21
C GLN A 52 3.75 7.85 18.33
N ILE A 53 2.57 8.45 18.27
CA ILE A 53 2.25 9.56 17.40
C ILE A 53 2.09 10.78 18.30
N HIS A 54 2.92 11.79 18.08
CA HIS A 54 2.90 13.06 18.79
C HIS A 54 2.43 14.13 17.81
N LEU A 55 1.14 14.50 17.90
CA LEU A 55 0.55 15.60 17.15
C LEU A 55 0.15 16.70 18.14
N LEU A 56 1.06 17.60 18.45
CA LEU A 56 0.81 18.70 19.39
C LEU A 56 0.82 20.02 18.61
N PRO A 57 -0.32 20.72 18.48
CA PRO A 57 -0.36 22.03 17.83
C PRO A 57 0.65 22.99 18.47
N GLY A 58 1.49 23.64 17.65
CA GLY A 58 2.53 24.56 18.14
C GLY A 58 3.83 23.89 18.63
N HIS A 59 3.92 22.56 18.59
CA HIS A 59 5.12 21.81 18.96
C HIS A 59 5.56 20.86 17.83
N GLU A 60 6.72 20.22 18.03
CA GLU A 60 7.23 19.19 17.12
C GLU A 60 6.20 18.08 16.91
N THR A 61 5.85 17.86 15.65
CA THR A 61 4.91 16.82 15.23
C THR A 61 5.71 15.68 14.63
N TYR A 62 5.66 14.51 15.27
CA TYR A 62 6.49 13.37 14.88
C TYR A 62 5.85 12.03 15.25
N LEU A 63 6.44 10.98 14.69
CA LEU A 63 6.07 9.61 14.88
C LEU A 63 7.29 8.84 15.38
N ARG A 64 7.26 8.39 16.63
CA ARG A 64 8.31 7.56 17.23
C ARG A 64 8.02 6.10 16.94
N LEU A 65 9.05 5.42 16.45
CA LEU A 65 9.03 4.02 16.10
C LEU A 65 9.86 3.25 17.11
N HIS A 66 9.32 2.16 17.64
CA HIS A 66 10.05 1.25 18.52
C HIS A 66 9.84 -0.21 18.08
N TYR A 67 10.91 -0.90 17.69
CA TYR A 67 10.86 -2.28 17.23
C TYR A 67 12.22 -2.97 17.18
N THR A 68 12.21 -4.30 17.03
CA THR A 68 13.41 -5.11 16.78
C THR A 68 13.38 -5.66 15.35
N ALA A 69 14.39 -5.35 14.56
CA ALA A 69 14.59 -5.91 13.23
C ALA A 69 15.57 -7.09 13.26
N ASN A 70 15.31 -8.09 12.41
CA ASN A 70 16.17 -9.29 12.22
C ASN A 70 16.54 -10.01 13.54
N SER A 71 15.67 -9.94 14.54
CA SER A 71 15.87 -10.49 15.90
C SER A 71 17.14 -10.01 16.62
N LYS A 72 17.78 -8.93 16.15
CA LYS A 72 19.08 -8.47 16.65
C LYS A 72 19.12 -6.96 16.88
N THR A 73 18.64 -6.17 15.92
CA THR A 73 18.81 -4.72 15.97
C THR A 73 17.57 -4.08 16.58
N LYS A 74 17.72 -3.45 17.75
CA LYS A 74 16.68 -2.60 18.33
C LYS A 74 16.72 -1.23 17.67
N HIS A 75 15.56 -0.73 17.28
CA HIS A 75 15.39 0.59 16.71
C HIS A 75 14.44 1.40 17.58
N ASP A 76 14.88 2.61 17.94
CA ASP A 76 14.08 3.64 18.58
C ASP A 76 14.46 4.98 17.95
N TYR A 77 13.59 5.53 17.11
CA TYR A 77 13.85 6.79 16.40
C TYR A 77 12.55 7.48 16.01
N ARG A 78 12.67 8.75 15.60
CA ARG A 78 11.56 9.61 15.23
C ARG A 78 11.52 9.82 13.73
N ILE A 79 10.31 9.93 13.21
CA ILE A 79 9.99 10.36 11.84
C ILE A 79 9.15 11.61 11.96
N GLU A 80 9.65 12.72 11.44
CA GLU A 80 8.93 14.00 11.48
C GLU A 80 7.68 13.94 10.60
N LEU A 81 6.64 14.61 11.05
CA LEU A 81 5.38 14.76 10.36
C LEU A 81 5.17 16.22 10.01
N GLU A 82 5.15 16.50 8.71
CA GLU A 82 4.99 17.85 8.20
C GLU A 82 3.57 18.05 7.68
N ALA A 83 2.90 19.11 8.13
CA ALA A 83 1.60 19.53 7.62
C ALA A 83 1.81 20.49 6.43
N ALA A 84 1.27 20.16 5.27
CA ALA A 84 1.26 21.04 4.10
C ALA A 84 -0.18 21.41 3.74
N ALA A 85 -0.41 22.65 3.31
CA ALA A 85 -1.73 23.08 2.85
C ALA A 85 -2.24 22.20 1.71
N SER A 86 -3.52 21.85 1.76
CA SER A 86 -4.18 21.06 0.73
C SER A 86 -4.95 21.98 -0.21
N ASN A 87 -4.66 21.91 -1.50
CA ASN A 87 -5.40 22.65 -2.53
C ASN A 87 -6.74 21.99 -2.91
N LEU A 88 -7.13 20.89 -2.24
CA LEU A 88 -8.34 20.15 -2.55
C LEU A 88 -9.56 20.77 -1.84
N PRO A 89 -10.58 21.24 -2.59
CA PRO A 89 -11.80 21.78 -1.99
C PRO A 89 -12.55 20.72 -1.19
N GLY A 90 -12.97 21.06 0.04
CA GLY A 90 -13.74 20.18 0.93
C GLY A 90 -12.92 19.13 1.70
N ALA A 91 -11.60 19.04 1.49
CA ALA A 91 -10.70 18.25 2.34
C ALA A 91 -10.21 19.09 3.53
N SER A 92 -9.70 18.43 4.58
CA SER A 92 -9.01 19.10 5.68
C SER A 92 -7.97 20.11 5.13
N ALA A 93 -7.91 21.30 5.73
CA ALA A 93 -7.06 22.41 5.26
C ALA A 93 -5.58 22.02 5.08
N HIS A 94 -5.13 20.96 5.78
CA HIS A 94 -3.78 20.46 5.74
C HIS A 94 -3.73 18.95 5.47
N ARG A 95 -2.68 18.52 4.78
CA ARG A 95 -2.29 17.15 4.56
C ARG A 95 -0.94 16.89 5.21
N TYR A 96 -0.87 15.84 6.04
CA TYR A 96 0.40 15.40 6.62
C TYR A 96 1.28 14.68 5.60
N TYR A 97 2.58 14.72 5.83
CA TYR A 97 3.61 13.95 5.15
C TYR A 97 4.63 13.45 6.17
N MET A 98 5.15 12.24 5.95
CA MET A 98 6.29 11.73 6.72
C MET A 98 7.58 12.19 6.07
N ILE A 99 8.51 12.71 6.86
CA ILE A 99 9.84 13.09 6.37
C ILE A 99 10.77 11.88 6.44
N CYS A 100 11.35 11.51 5.30
CA CYS A 100 12.28 10.39 5.23
C CYS A 100 13.55 10.70 6.04
N PRO A 101 13.93 9.86 7.03
CA PRO A 101 15.07 10.15 7.91
C PRO A 101 16.43 10.19 7.18
N VAL A 102 16.55 9.52 6.03
CA VAL A 102 17.80 9.46 5.25
C VAL A 102 17.95 10.62 4.26
N PHE A 103 16.85 11.16 3.74
CA PHE A 103 16.88 12.11 2.60
C PHE A 103 16.12 13.41 2.85
N GLY A 104 15.40 13.55 3.97
CA GLY A 104 14.58 14.73 4.25
C GLY A 104 13.40 14.92 3.29
N ARG A 105 13.10 13.95 2.42
CA ARG A 105 12.00 14.07 1.44
C ARG A 105 10.66 13.70 2.06
N ARG A 106 9.63 14.47 1.73
CA ARG A 106 8.23 14.18 2.03
C ARG A 106 7.77 12.88 1.38
N ALA A 107 7.11 12.02 2.15
CA ALA A 107 6.61 10.74 1.72
C ALA A 107 5.24 10.44 2.36
N THR A 108 4.36 9.78 1.60
CA THR A 108 3.12 9.20 2.15
C THR A 108 3.30 7.75 2.57
N VAL A 109 4.36 7.11 2.09
CA VAL A 109 4.71 5.72 2.38
C VAL A 109 6.23 5.62 2.57
N LEU A 110 6.64 5.00 3.67
CA LEU A 110 8.02 4.60 3.91
C LEU A 110 8.11 3.08 3.93
N PHE A 111 9.24 2.55 3.46
CA PHE A 111 9.48 1.13 3.29
C PHE A 111 10.66 0.70 4.18
N MET A 112 10.55 -0.45 4.81
CA MET A 112 11.64 -1.01 5.62
C MET A 112 12.78 -1.49 4.72
N ARG A 113 13.96 -0.88 4.87
CA ARG A 113 15.20 -1.24 4.17
C ARG A 113 15.94 -2.35 4.91
N TYR A 114 16.95 -2.94 4.27
CA TYR A 114 17.73 -4.09 4.79
C TYR A 114 18.37 -3.86 6.17
N ASP A 115 18.66 -2.61 6.51
CA ASP A 115 19.19 -2.16 7.81
C ASP A 115 18.11 -2.00 8.88
N GLY A 116 16.85 -2.26 8.53
CA GLY A 116 15.70 -2.16 9.42
C GLY A 116 15.05 -0.80 9.43
N LEU A 117 15.60 0.25 8.80
CA LEU A 117 15.04 1.61 8.82
C LEU A 117 13.88 1.77 7.83
N PHE A 118 12.88 2.58 8.22
CA PHE A 118 11.80 3.00 7.32
C PHE A 118 12.22 4.22 6.52
N VAL A 119 12.35 4.06 5.21
CA VAL A 119 12.89 5.09 4.32
C VAL A 119 12.05 5.27 3.06
N HIS A 120 12.22 6.39 2.39
CA HIS A 120 11.61 6.64 1.09
C HIS A 120 12.14 5.65 0.06
N ARG A 121 11.32 5.27 -0.94
CA ARG A 121 11.71 4.28 -1.98
C ARG A 121 13.02 4.58 -2.70
N LEU A 122 13.36 5.87 -2.84
CA LEU A 122 14.60 6.30 -3.51
C LEU A 122 15.83 6.08 -2.62
N ALA A 123 15.66 5.93 -1.30
CA ALA A 123 16.74 5.76 -0.32
C ALA A 123 17.29 4.33 -0.25
N TYR A 124 16.83 3.44 -1.13
CA TYR A 124 17.38 2.09 -1.28
C TYR A 124 18.74 2.08 -2.03
N GLY A 125 19.22 3.24 -2.49
CA GLY A 125 20.54 3.38 -3.10
C GLY A 125 20.60 2.83 -4.54
N PRO A 126 21.71 2.18 -4.95
CA PRO A 126 21.85 1.68 -6.33
C PRO A 126 20.82 0.60 -6.67
N GLN A 127 20.39 -0.16 -5.66
CA GLN A 127 19.30 -1.13 -5.78
C GLN A 127 17.96 -0.40 -5.62
N ARG A 128 17.46 0.18 -6.72
CA ARG A 128 16.17 0.84 -6.75
C ARG A 128 15.06 -0.12 -6.27
N LEU A 129 14.18 0.37 -5.40
CA LEU A 129 12.95 -0.35 -5.05
C LEU A 129 11.93 -0.24 -6.19
N TYR A 130 11.57 -1.36 -6.80
CA TYR A 130 10.61 -1.42 -7.90
C TYR A 130 9.20 -1.75 -7.41
N TYR A 131 8.18 -1.26 -8.12
CA TYR A 131 6.85 -1.86 -8.03
C TYR A 131 6.79 -3.11 -8.90
N ASP A 132 5.99 -4.11 -8.51
CA ASP A 132 5.83 -5.35 -9.29
C ASP A 132 5.46 -5.08 -10.76
N SER A 133 4.59 -4.08 -10.98
CA SER A 133 4.17 -3.64 -12.32
C SER A 133 5.30 -3.07 -13.19
N GLN A 134 6.43 -2.63 -12.59
CA GLN A 134 7.59 -2.15 -13.32
C GLN A 134 8.49 -3.29 -13.80
N LEU A 135 8.52 -4.40 -13.05
CA LEU A 135 9.25 -5.61 -13.43
C LEU A 135 8.46 -6.46 -14.44
N GLU A 136 7.18 -6.18 -14.60
CA GLU A 136 6.33 -6.88 -15.54
C GLU A 136 6.70 -6.57 -17.01
N PRO A 137 6.97 -7.60 -17.84
CA PRO A 137 7.22 -7.42 -19.27
C PRO A 137 6.05 -6.70 -19.95
N LYS A 138 6.34 -5.82 -20.91
CA LYS A 138 5.32 -4.99 -21.58
C LYS A 138 4.17 -5.80 -22.17
N ARG A 139 4.44 -7.00 -22.71
CA ARG A 139 3.43 -7.91 -23.28
C ARG A 139 2.40 -8.41 -22.25
N PHE A 140 2.77 -8.47 -20.97
CA PHE A 140 1.91 -8.99 -19.90
C PHE A 140 1.12 -7.92 -19.14
N ARG A 141 1.53 -6.64 -19.19
CA ARG A 141 0.90 -5.55 -18.41
C ARG A 141 -0.62 -5.45 -18.55
N GLY A 142 -1.16 -5.80 -19.72
CA GLY A 142 -2.60 -5.83 -19.94
C GLY A 142 -3.31 -7.01 -19.27
N LEU A 143 -2.64 -8.17 -19.16
CA LEU A 143 -3.15 -9.35 -18.47
C LEU A 143 -3.22 -9.14 -16.96
N THR A 144 -2.20 -8.57 -16.33
CA THR A 144 -2.23 -8.33 -14.87
C THR A 144 -3.40 -7.44 -14.49
N LYS A 145 -3.72 -6.43 -15.33
CA LYS A 145 -4.93 -5.62 -15.14
C LYS A 145 -6.21 -6.45 -15.29
N LEU A 146 -6.31 -7.29 -16.33
CA LEU A 146 -7.45 -8.17 -16.55
C LEU A 146 -7.70 -9.08 -15.33
N PHE A 147 -6.66 -9.83 -14.91
CA PHE A 147 -6.73 -10.72 -13.75
C PHE A 147 -7.00 -9.98 -12.44
N SER A 148 -6.60 -8.71 -12.31
CA SER A 148 -6.91 -7.92 -11.13
C SER A 148 -8.40 -7.56 -11.04
N VAL A 149 -9.06 -7.33 -12.18
CA VAL A 149 -10.50 -7.07 -12.25
C VAL A 149 -11.28 -8.35 -11.99
N ASP A 150 -10.86 -9.46 -12.62
CA ASP A 150 -11.43 -10.78 -12.43
C ASP A 150 -11.45 -11.20 -10.95
N ARG A 151 -10.31 -11.10 -10.26
CA ARG A 151 -10.22 -11.32 -8.81
C ARG A 151 -11.09 -10.37 -7.97
N GLN A 152 -11.37 -9.15 -8.46
CA GLN A 152 -12.28 -8.24 -7.77
C GLN A 152 -13.73 -8.68 -7.95
N CYS A 153 -14.11 -9.17 -9.13
CA CYS A 153 -15.41 -9.79 -9.38
C CYS A 153 -15.62 -10.98 -8.45
N ASP A 154 -14.64 -11.88 -8.34
CA ASP A 154 -14.69 -13.04 -7.43
C ASP A 154 -14.90 -12.63 -5.97
N LYS A 155 -14.19 -11.60 -5.51
CA LYS A 155 -14.35 -11.08 -4.14
C LYS A 155 -15.67 -10.35 -3.91
N ALA A 156 -16.18 -9.69 -4.95
CA ALA A 156 -17.45 -8.97 -4.90
C ALA A 156 -18.64 -9.92 -5.01
N TYR A 157 -18.43 -11.12 -5.56
CA TYR A 157 -19.41 -12.19 -5.61
C TYR A 157 -19.82 -12.60 -4.20
N ARG A 158 -21.12 -12.67 -3.97
CA ARG A 158 -21.71 -13.01 -2.67
C ARG A 158 -22.75 -14.11 -2.90
N PRO A 159 -22.48 -15.36 -2.50
CA PRO A 159 -23.42 -16.44 -2.68
C PRO A 159 -24.74 -16.13 -1.95
N GLY A 160 -25.87 -16.51 -2.53
CA GLY A 160 -27.21 -16.34 -1.94
C GLY A 160 -27.82 -14.94 -2.08
N ARG A 161 -27.16 -13.98 -2.72
CA ARG A 161 -27.74 -12.64 -2.95
C ARG A 161 -28.70 -12.65 -4.14
N LYS A 162 -29.85 -11.99 -4.01
CA LYS A 162 -30.84 -11.86 -5.10
C LYS A 162 -30.25 -11.09 -6.30
N LEU A 163 -30.21 -11.73 -7.47
CA LEU A 163 -29.65 -11.17 -8.71
C LEU A 163 -30.61 -10.17 -9.37
N PHE A 164 -31.91 -10.45 -9.35
CA PHE A 164 -32.94 -9.67 -10.03
C PHE A 164 -34.07 -9.26 -9.08
N TYR A 165 -34.60 -8.06 -9.25
CA TYR A 165 -35.80 -7.58 -8.57
C TYR A 165 -36.76 -7.04 -9.65
N GLN A 166 -37.98 -7.58 -9.70
CA GLN A 166 -38.97 -7.23 -10.74
C GLN A 166 -38.38 -7.34 -12.17
N GLY A 167 -37.64 -8.43 -12.45
CA GLY A 167 -36.98 -8.66 -13.75
C GLY A 167 -35.77 -7.77 -14.04
N LYS A 168 -35.49 -6.74 -13.22
CA LYS A 168 -34.33 -5.85 -13.39
C LYS A 168 -33.16 -6.34 -12.53
N PRO A 169 -31.90 -6.27 -13.03
CA PRO A 169 -30.76 -6.60 -12.20
C PRO A 169 -30.68 -5.65 -10.99
N THR A 170 -30.38 -6.18 -9.82
CA THR A 170 -30.12 -5.34 -8.65
C THR A 170 -28.91 -4.44 -8.90
N ARG A 171 -28.80 -3.30 -8.20
CA ARG A 171 -27.69 -2.34 -8.40
C ARG A 171 -26.30 -3.00 -8.30
N TRP A 172 -26.15 -3.96 -7.40
CA TRP A 172 -24.91 -4.73 -7.26
C TRP A 172 -24.69 -5.71 -8.42
N HIS A 173 -25.73 -6.44 -8.84
CA HIS A 173 -25.63 -7.38 -9.96
C HIS A 173 -25.34 -6.64 -11.27
N ALA A 174 -25.96 -5.48 -11.50
CA ALA A 174 -25.66 -4.61 -12.64
C ALA A 174 -24.20 -4.11 -12.63
N ALA A 175 -23.64 -3.83 -11.45
CA ALA A 175 -22.23 -3.46 -11.33
C ALA A 175 -21.29 -4.63 -11.69
N LEU A 176 -21.61 -5.85 -11.23
CA LEU A 176 -20.86 -7.06 -11.59
C LEU A 176 -20.91 -7.34 -13.09
N LEU A 177 -22.11 -7.34 -13.70
CA LEU A 177 -22.27 -7.55 -15.14
C LEU A 177 -21.45 -6.56 -15.97
N LYS A 178 -21.42 -5.28 -15.55
CA LYS A 178 -20.59 -4.26 -16.20
C LYS A 178 -19.10 -4.60 -16.12
N GLN A 179 -18.63 -5.11 -14.98
CA GLN A 179 -17.23 -5.51 -14.82
C GLN A 179 -16.91 -6.75 -15.67
N GLU A 180 -17.79 -7.74 -15.70
CA GLU A 180 -17.64 -8.95 -16.54
C GLU A 180 -17.60 -8.60 -18.03
N GLN A 181 -18.48 -7.71 -18.50
CA GLN A 181 -18.47 -7.23 -19.88
C GLN A 181 -17.14 -6.53 -20.24
N GLN A 182 -16.58 -5.74 -19.32
CA GLN A 182 -15.30 -5.09 -19.52
C GLN A 182 -14.14 -6.10 -19.62
N VAL A 183 -14.16 -7.16 -18.82
CA VAL A 183 -13.17 -8.25 -18.85
C VAL A 183 -13.29 -9.01 -20.18
N ALA A 184 -14.51 -9.41 -20.55
CA ALA A 184 -14.77 -10.15 -21.78
C ALA A 184 -14.37 -9.36 -23.03
N ALA A 185 -14.63 -8.05 -23.08
CA ALA A 185 -14.25 -7.19 -24.20
C ALA A 185 -12.72 -7.03 -24.33
N ALA A 186 -11.99 -7.03 -23.21
CA ALA A 186 -10.54 -6.83 -23.20
C ALA A 186 -9.73 -8.10 -23.52
N ALA A 187 -10.30 -9.29 -23.26
CA ALA A 187 -9.60 -10.57 -23.37
C ALA A 187 -9.06 -10.90 -24.79
N PRO A 188 -9.82 -10.74 -25.90
CA PRO A 188 -9.37 -11.15 -27.23
C PRO A 188 -8.14 -10.37 -27.72
N GLY A 189 -8.12 -9.05 -27.52
CA GLY A 189 -7.00 -8.20 -27.91
C GLY A 189 -5.73 -8.45 -27.08
N LEU A 190 -5.88 -8.98 -25.86
CA LEU A 190 -4.75 -9.40 -25.03
C LEU A 190 -4.20 -10.76 -25.47
N LEU A 191 -5.06 -11.71 -25.82
CA LEU A 191 -4.64 -13.02 -26.34
C LEU A 191 -3.85 -12.89 -27.65
N GLN A 192 -4.26 -12.01 -28.56
CA GLN A 192 -3.53 -11.72 -29.80
C GLN A 192 -2.12 -11.13 -29.54
N ARG A 193 -1.93 -10.37 -28.46
CA ARG A 193 -0.62 -9.80 -28.08
C ARG A 193 0.34 -10.81 -27.46
N LEU A 194 -0.15 -11.98 -27.05
CA LEU A 194 0.67 -13.06 -26.51
C LEU A 194 1.18 -14.02 -27.59
N GLN A 195 0.51 -14.03 -28.74
CA GLN A 195 0.84 -14.86 -29.91
C GLN A 195 1.90 -14.21 -30.83
N ARG A 196 2.37 -12.99 -30.49
CA ARG A 196 3.42 -12.25 -31.19
C ARG A 196 4.66 -12.14 -30.31
#